data_AF-A0A963N2B7-F1
#
_entry.id   AF-A0A963N2B7-F1
#
_cell.length_a   1.000
_cell.length_b   1.000
_cell.length_c   1.000
_cell.angle_alpha   90.00
_cell.angle_beta   90.00
_cell.angle_gamma   90.00
#
_symmetry.space_group_name_H-M   'P 1'
#
loop_
_entity.id
_entity.type
_entity.pdbx_description
1 polymer ?
#
loop_
_entity_poly.entity_id
_entity_poly.type
_entity_poly.pdbx_seq_one_letter_code
_entity_poly.pdbx_strand_id
1 'polypeptide(L)'
;EALARHWRAPQPAGLALWLRPGGTVEDAEAALRSAGVQPGEWFAQGDIKRQSMKIFERSFAMTAAMNTLTLLVAGVALLCALLAIVHERLPEFAQWRALGVTRRELLRVIAVPLAMFVAITWLLAIPLGALLSWLLIHELNVMSFGWSMPMRWSPLPALRLGALGGGVVALVLALVFVQLTRTLPRALAQLGSAR
;
A
#
# COMPACT_ATOMS: atom_id res chain seq x y z
N GLU A 1 -37.83 -17.36 -31.99
CA GLU A 1 -38.87 -18.41 -31.80
C GLU A 1 -38.47 -19.60 -30.90
N ALA A 2 -37.18 -19.89 -30.63
CA ALA A 2 -36.78 -21.04 -29.79
C ALA A 2 -36.99 -20.86 -28.27
N LEU A 3 -36.99 -19.62 -27.74
CA LEU A 3 -37.11 -19.34 -26.30
C LEU A 3 -38.52 -19.55 -25.73
N ALA A 4 -39.57 -19.43 -26.54
CA ALA A 4 -40.96 -19.47 -26.08
C ALA A 4 -41.44 -20.88 -25.67
N ARG A 5 -40.70 -21.94 -26.02
CA ARG A 5 -41.05 -23.33 -25.68
C ARG A 5 -40.72 -23.72 -24.23
N HIS A 6 -39.78 -23.03 -23.58
CA HIS A 6 -39.32 -23.38 -22.22
C HIS A 6 -39.73 -22.37 -21.14
N TRP A 7 -40.12 -21.15 -21.52
CA TRP A 7 -40.61 -20.14 -20.58
C TRP A 7 -42.06 -19.78 -20.84
N ARG A 8 -42.93 -20.09 -19.86
CA ARG A 8 -44.32 -19.61 -19.82
C ARG A 8 -44.30 -18.10 -19.65
N ALA A 9 -44.69 -17.38 -20.71
CA ALA A 9 -44.79 -15.92 -20.79
C ALA A 9 -43.44 -15.16 -20.62
N PRO A 10 -42.60 -15.08 -21.68
CA PRO A 10 -41.46 -14.17 -21.68
C PRO A 10 -41.97 -12.72 -21.64
N GLN A 11 -41.99 -12.09 -20.47
CA GLN A 11 -42.17 -10.65 -20.37
C GLN A 11 -40.87 -9.96 -20.80
N PRO A 12 -40.90 -8.97 -21.70
CA PRO A 12 -39.71 -8.20 -22.03
C PRO A 12 -39.18 -7.53 -20.76
N ALA A 13 -38.00 -7.93 -20.29
CA ALA A 13 -37.41 -7.42 -19.05
C ALA A 13 -36.91 -5.97 -19.15
N GLY A 14 -36.81 -5.44 -20.37
CA GLY A 14 -36.39 -4.07 -20.65
C GLY A 14 -35.84 -3.90 -22.06
N LEU A 15 -35.71 -2.65 -22.48
CA LEU A 15 -35.11 -2.28 -23.77
C LEU A 15 -33.82 -1.48 -23.50
N ALA A 16 -32.70 -1.92 -24.08
CA ALA A 16 -31.43 -1.22 -23.96
C ALA A 16 -31.25 -0.26 -25.14
N LEU A 17 -30.91 0.99 -24.86
CA LEU A 17 -30.62 2.02 -25.86
C LEU A 17 -29.15 2.38 -25.78
N TRP A 18 -28.47 2.38 -26.93
CA TRP A 18 -27.08 2.82 -27.04
C TRP A 18 -27.02 4.19 -27.70
N LEU A 19 -26.27 5.10 -27.08
CA LEU A 19 -26.05 6.44 -27.61
C LEU A 19 -25.10 6.37 -28.81
N ARG A 20 -25.41 7.15 -29.85
CA ARG A 20 -24.46 7.37 -30.94
C ARG A 20 -23.22 8.12 -30.41
N PRO A 21 -22.04 7.93 -31.02
CA PRO A 21 -20.83 8.64 -30.62
C PRO A 21 -21.07 10.16 -30.66
N GLY A 22 -20.90 10.83 -29.52
CA GLY A 22 -21.12 12.28 -29.37
C GLY A 22 -22.49 12.69 -28.82
N GLY A 23 -23.44 11.76 -28.61
CA GLY A 23 -24.68 12.05 -27.90
C GLY A 23 -24.49 12.07 -26.38
N THR A 24 -25.08 13.04 -25.69
CA THR A 24 -25.04 13.10 -24.21
C THR A 24 -26.19 12.30 -23.60
N VAL A 25 -26.03 11.91 -22.34
CA VAL A 25 -27.10 11.20 -21.60
C VAL A 25 -28.25 12.16 -21.36
N GLU A 26 -27.95 13.43 -21.11
CA GLU A 26 -28.90 14.50 -20.89
C GLU A 26 -29.82 14.72 -22.10
N ASP A 27 -29.25 14.72 -23.32
CA ASP A 27 -30.03 14.84 -24.56
C ASP A 27 -30.96 13.62 -24.76
N ALA A 28 -30.49 12.44 -24.37
CA ALA A 28 -31.26 11.20 -24.49
C ALA A 28 -32.39 11.12 -23.46
N GLU A 29 -32.15 11.57 -22.23
CA GLU A 29 -33.19 11.69 -21.21
C GLU A 29 -34.25 12.73 -21.61
N ALA A 30 -33.84 13.85 -22.21
CA ALA A 30 -34.76 14.84 -22.75
C ALA A 30 -35.63 14.25 -23.89
N ALA A 31 -35.04 13.45 -24.77
CA ALA A 31 -35.75 12.76 -25.84
C ALA A 31 -36.71 11.66 -25.33
N LEU A 32 -36.35 10.96 -24.25
CA LEU A 32 -37.23 9.97 -23.62
C LEU A 32 -38.43 10.63 -22.93
N ARG A 33 -38.20 11.77 -22.26
CA ARG A 33 -39.28 12.57 -21.65
C ARG A 33 -40.23 13.12 -22.70
N SER A 34 -39.72 13.63 -23.83
CA SER A 34 -40.57 14.12 -24.92
C SER A 34 -41.34 13.01 -25.63
N ALA A 35 -40.84 11.77 -25.61
CA ALA A 35 -41.54 10.57 -26.04
C ALA A 35 -42.60 10.05 -25.05
N GLY A 36 -42.75 10.68 -23.87
CA GLY A 36 -43.77 10.34 -22.88
C GLY A 36 -43.37 9.30 -21.83
N VAL A 37 -42.08 8.92 -21.77
CA VAL A 37 -41.56 7.99 -20.74
C VAL A 37 -41.46 8.72 -19.40
N GLN A 38 -41.93 8.09 -18.31
CA GLN A 38 -41.92 8.73 -16.98
C GLN A 38 -40.59 8.56 -16.24
N PRO A 39 -40.13 9.57 -15.47
CA PRO A 39 -38.96 9.43 -14.61
C PRO A 39 -39.09 8.24 -13.66
N GLY A 40 -38.18 7.27 -13.79
CA GLY A 40 -38.21 6.00 -13.04
C GLY A 40 -38.43 4.76 -13.92
N GLU A 41 -38.85 4.92 -15.17
CA GLU A 41 -38.99 3.83 -16.14
C GLU A 41 -37.70 3.57 -16.95
N TRP A 42 -36.68 4.42 -16.80
CA TRP A 42 -35.35 4.23 -17.37
C TRP A 42 -34.27 4.28 -16.30
N PHE A 43 -33.17 3.58 -16.56
CA PHE A 43 -31.95 3.65 -15.75
C PHE A 43 -30.77 4.00 -16.64
N ALA A 44 -30.06 5.08 -16.32
CA ALA A 44 -28.78 5.36 -16.96
C ALA A 44 -27.75 4.34 -16.46
N GLN A 45 -27.05 3.67 -17.39
CA GLN A 45 -25.97 2.73 -17.05
C GLN A 45 -24.90 3.38 -16.16
N GLY A 46 -24.66 4.69 -16.34
CA GLY A 46 -23.73 5.47 -15.54
C GLY A 46 -24.10 5.52 -14.05
N ASP A 47 -25.39 5.64 -13.73
CA ASP A 47 -25.88 5.69 -12.34
C ASP A 47 -25.76 4.34 -11.65
N ILE A 48 -26.16 3.26 -12.35
CA ILE A 48 -25.99 1.90 -11.83
C ILE A 48 -24.51 1.64 -11.56
N LYS A 49 -23.64 1.96 -12.52
CA LYS A 49 -22.19 1.79 -12.37
C LYS A 49 -21.65 2.61 -11.19
N ARG A 50 -22.04 3.89 -11.06
CA ARG A 50 -21.61 4.74 -9.94
C ARG A 50 -22.02 4.15 -8.59
N GLN A 51 -23.28 3.74 -8.45
CA GLN A 51 -23.79 3.18 -7.20
C GLN A 51 -23.10 1.86 -6.86
N SER A 52 -22.92 0.96 -7.84
CA SER A 52 -22.16 -0.28 -7.64
C SER A 52 -20.72 0.03 -7.22
N MET A 53 -20.03 0.93 -7.93
CA MET A 53 -18.65 1.31 -7.60
C MET A 53 -18.53 1.91 -6.20
N LYS A 54 -19.48 2.74 -5.76
CA LYS A 54 -19.49 3.27 -4.38
C LYS A 54 -19.57 2.18 -3.32
N ILE A 55 -20.37 1.14 -3.55
CA ILE A 55 -20.48 -0.01 -2.64
C ILE A 55 -19.17 -0.80 -2.64
N PHE A 56 -18.59 -1.07 -3.81
CA PHE A 56 -17.30 -1.75 -3.92
C PHE A 56 -16.17 -0.96 -3.24
N GLU A 57 -16.06 0.34 -3.52
CA GLU A 57 -15.06 1.24 -2.93
C GLU A 57 -15.14 1.21 -1.41
N ARG A 58 -16.33 1.17 -0.82
CA ARG A 58 -16.49 1.10 0.64
C ARG A 58 -15.88 -0.19 1.23
N SER A 59 -16.10 -1.34 0.59
CA SER A 59 -15.54 -2.61 1.04
C SER A 59 -14.02 -2.68 0.82
N PHE A 60 -13.53 -2.18 -0.32
CA PHE A 60 -12.09 -2.10 -0.59
C PHE A 60 -11.38 -1.11 0.35
N ALA A 61 -12.03 -0.02 0.74
CA ALA A 61 -11.49 0.94 1.71
C ALA A 61 -11.26 0.28 3.08
N MET A 62 -12.11 -0.65 3.49
CA MET A 62 -11.93 -1.40 4.73
C MET A 62 -10.63 -2.24 4.69
N THR A 63 -10.41 -2.96 3.59
CA THR A 63 -9.18 -3.74 3.39
C THR A 63 -7.95 -2.83 3.29
N ALA A 64 -8.07 -1.69 2.60
CA ALA A 64 -6.99 -0.72 2.49
C ALA A 64 -6.62 -0.12 3.86
N ALA A 65 -7.61 0.16 4.71
CA ALA A 65 -7.40 0.63 6.07
C ALA A 65 -6.68 -0.41 6.92
N MET A 66 -7.08 -1.69 6.83
CA MET A 66 -6.39 -2.78 7.52
C MET A 66 -4.95 -2.92 7.04
N ASN A 67 -4.70 -2.90 5.74
CA ASN A 67 -3.33 -2.96 5.20
C ASN A 67 -2.47 -1.78 5.67
N THR A 68 -3.06 -0.57 5.73
CA THR A 68 -2.37 0.62 6.25
C THR A 68 -2.04 0.47 7.72
N LEU A 69 -2.96 -0.05 8.52
CA LEU A 69 -2.73 -0.35 9.94
C LEU A 69 -1.63 -1.39 10.11
N THR A 70 -1.65 -2.48 9.35
CA THR A 70 -0.61 -3.51 9.36
C THR A 70 0.76 -2.91 9.04
N LEU A 71 0.84 -2.04 8.03
CA LEU A 71 2.09 -1.39 7.63
C LEU A 71 2.61 -0.44 8.73
N LEU A 72 1.71 0.28 9.40
CA LEU A 72 2.05 1.16 10.52
C LEU A 72 2.60 0.34 11.70
N VAL A 73 1.90 -0.72 12.09
CA VAL A 73 2.34 -1.62 13.18
C VAL A 73 3.68 -2.26 12.85
N ALA A 74 3.85 -2.76 11.62
CA ALA A 74 5.12 -3.34 11.17
C ALA A 74 6.26 -2.30 11.18
N GLY A 75 5.98 -1.06 10.77
CA GLY A 75 6.96 0.03 10.79
C GLY A 75 7.40 0.39 12.21
N VAL A 76 6.46 0.47 13.16
CA VAL A 76 6.78 0.71 14.58
C VAL A 76 7.55 -0.46 15.17
N ALA A 77 7.14 -1.70 14.90
CA ALA A 77 7.84 -2.89 15.36
C ALA A 77 9.28 -2.94 14.84
N LEU A 78 9.49 -2.64 13.55
CA LEU A 78 10.81 -2.54 12.94
C LEU A 78 11.63 -1.44 13.62
N LEU A 79 11.09 -0.24 13.81
CA LEU A 79 11.77 0.86 14.51
C LEU A 79 12.22 0.44 15.92
N CYS A 80 11.32 -0.18 16.69
CA CYS A 80 11.62 -0.67 18.04
C CYS A 80 12.71 -1.74 18.04
N ALA A 81 12.62 -2.72 17.14
CA ALA A 81 13.63 -3.79 17.02
C ALA A 81 15.01 -3.23 16.67
N LEU A 82 15.07 -2.29 15.72
CA LEU A 82 16.32 -1.65 15.32
C LEU A 82 16.91 -0.78 16.43
N LEU A 83 16.08 -0.03 17.15
CA LEU A 83 16.51 0.75 18.30
C LEU A 83 17.05 -0.16 19.41
N ALA A 84 16.41 -1.30 19.69
CA ALA A 84 16.87 -2.27 20.66
C ALA A 84 18.27 -2.80 20.29
N ILE A 85 18.46 -3.22 19.03
CA ILE A 85 19.76 -3.69 18.51
C ILE A 85 20.85 -2.64 18.68
N VAL A 86 20.56 -1.37 18.37
CA VAL A 86 21.55 -0.29 18.56
C VAL A 86 21.86 -0.09 20.04
N HIS A 87 20.84 -0.12 20.90
CA HIS A 87 21.01 0.12 22.33
C HIS A 87 21.91 -0.93 22.98
N GLU A 88 21.75 -2.19 22.60
CA GLU A 88 22.62 -3.29 23.03
C GLU A 88 24.08 -3.08 22.61
N ARG A 89 24.32 -2.45 21.46
CA ARG A 89 25.68 -2.17 20.95
C ARG A 89 26.29 -0.85 21.43
N LEU A 90 25.56 -0.02 22.19
CA LEU A 90 26.08 1.24 22.74
C LEU A 90 27.38 1.08 23.58
N PRO A 91 27.53 0.05 24.45
CA PRO A 91 28.76 -0.15 25.20
C PRO A 91 29.96 -0.48 24.30
N GLU A 92 29.76 -1.28 23.24
CA GLU A 92 30.79 -1.59 22.24
C GLU A 92 31.27 -0.31 21.54
N PHE A 93 30.33 0.58 21.19
CA PHE A 93 30.64 1.86 20.57
C PHE A 93 31.43 2.81 21.47
N ALA A 94 31.21 2.75 22.78
CA ALA A 94 32.00 3.53 23.74
C ALA A 94 33.47 3.09 23.76
N GLN A 95 33.73 1.78 23.67
CA GLN A 95 35.09 1.24 23.58
C GLN A 95 35.80 1.66 22.28
N TRP A 96 35.11 1.58 21.14
CA TRP A 96 35.69 2.00 19.86
C TRP A 96 36.02 3.49 19.81
N ARG A 97 35.25 4.32 20.53
CA ARG A 97 35.55 5.74 20.67
C ARG A 97 36.76 6.02 21.56
N ALA A 98 37.04 5.19 22.55
CA ALA A 98 38.28 5.30 23.33
C ALA A 98 39.51 4.99 22.45
N LEU A 99 39.35 4.17 21.41
CA LEU A 99 40.38 3.87 20.40
C LEU A 99 40.51 4.96 19.30
N GLY A 100 39.76 6.05 19.39
CA GLY A 100 39.88 7.19 18.46
C GLY A 100 39.01 7.12 17.19
N VAL A 101 38.11 6.13 17.07
CA VAL A 101 37.21 6.00 15.91
C VAL A 101 36.27 7.21 15.81
N THR A 102 36.14 7.77 14.61
CA THR A 102 35.31 8.95 14.37
C THR A 102 33.81 8.60 14.37
N ARG A 103 32.95 9.58 14.69
CA ARG A 103 31.49 9.39 14.70
C ARG A 103 30.92 8.95 13.34
N ARG A 104 31.56 9.38 12.24
CA ARG A 104 31.15 9.05 10.88
C ARG A 104 31.51 7.60 10.49
N GLU A 105 32.58 7.06 11.04
CA GLU A 105 32.95 5.66 10.85
C GLU A 105 32.00 4.76 11.64
N LEU A 106 31.72 5.12 12.89
CA LEU A 106 30.76 4.42 13.73
C LEU A 106 29.36 4.34 13.09
N LEU A 107 28.86 5.46 12.57
CA LEU A 107 27.59 5.48 11.84
C LEU A 107 27.61 4.59 10.59
N ARG A 108 28.72 4.53 9.85
CA ARG A 108 28.84 3.65 8.68
C ARG A 108 28.80 2.18 9.06
N VAL A 109 29.46 1.79 10.15
CA VAL A 109 29.44 0.40 10.65
C VAL A 109 28.02 -0.04 11.03
N ILE A 110 27.18 0.87 11.53
CA ILE A 110 25.77 0.58 11.85
C ILE A 110 24.88 0.64 10.59
N ALA A 111 25.08 1.66 9.75
CA ALA A 111 24.21 1.95 8.61
C ALA A 111 24.31 0.88 7.52
N VAL A 112 25.51 0.37 7.24
CA VAL A 112 25.71 -0.56 6.12
C VAL A 112 24.97 -1.89 6.32
N PRO A 113 25.15 -2.63 7.44
CA PRO A 113 24.42 -3.87 7.66
C PRO A 113 22.91 -3.66 7.69
N LEU A 114 22.47 -2.56 8.31
CA LEU A 114 21.06 -2.23 8.42
C LEU A 114 20.42 -1.93 7.06
N ALA A 115 21.08 -1.11 6.24
CA ALA A 115 20.62 -0.80 4.89
C ALA A 115 20.62 -2.05 4.01
N MET A 116 21.63 -2.92 4.13
CA MET A 116 21.67 -4.20 3.41
C MET A 116 20.51 -5.11 3.81
N PHE A 117 20.23 -5.26 5.11
CA PHE A 117 19.14 -6.11 5.59
C PHE A 117 17.77 -5.65 5.08
N VAL A 118 17.52 -4.34 5.14
CA VAL A 118 16.29 -3.74 4.60
C VAL A 118 16.21 -3.88 3.08
N ALA A 119 17.32 -3.68 2.36
CA ALA A 119 17.37 -3.83 0.91
C ALA A 119 17.09 -5.27 0.46
N ILE A 120 17.68 -6.27 1.13
CA ILE A 120 17.45 -7.68 0.85
C ILE A 120 15.97 -8.05 1.12
N THR A 121 15.45 -7.62 2.26
CA THR A 121 14.04 -7.85 2.62
C THR A 121 13.09 -7.24 1.59
N TRP A 122 13.37 -6.00 1.17
CA TRP A 122 12.62 -5.31 0.14
C TRP A 122 12.68 -6.04 -1.21
N LEU A 123 13.87 -6.50 -1.62
CA LEU A 123 14.05 -7.23 -2.86
C LEU A 123 13.30 -8.57 -2.86
N LEU A 124 13.25 -9.27 -1.72
CA LEU A 124 12.49 -10.51 -1.54
C LEU A 124 10.97 -10.29 -1.49
N ALA A 125 10.52 -9.13 -1.01
CA ALA A 125 9.10 -8.81 -0.95
C ALA A 125 8.47 -8.64 -2.34
N ILE A 126 9.24 -8.19 -3.34
CA ILE A 126 8.76 -7.99 -4.72
C ILE A 126 8.29 -9.30 -5.39
N PRO A 127 9.12 -10.36 -5.52
CA PRO A 127 8.69 -11.61 -6.14
C PRO A 127 7.59 -12.30 -5.31
N LEU A 128 7.62 -12.19 -3.99
CA LEU A 128 6.58 -12.74 -3.13
C LEU A 128 5.23 -12.06 -3.36
N GLY A 129 5.21 -10.72 -3.44
CA GLY A 129 4.00 -9.96 -3.74
C GLY A 129 3.48 -10.20 -5.17
N ALA A 130 4.38 -10.38 -6.13
CA ALA A 130 4.03 -10.76 -7.49
C ALA A 130 3.38 -12.14 -7.57
N LEU A 131 3.96 -13.14 -6.88
CA LEU A 131 3.40 -14.50 -6.80
C LEU A 131 2.02 -14.48 -6.17
N LEU A 132 1.85 -13.76 -5.06
CA LEU A 132 0.57 -13.64 -4.38
C LEU A 132 -0.47 -12.96 -5.28
N SER A 133 -0.09 -11.90 -5.97
CA SER A 133 -0.97 -11.21 -6.93
C SER A 133 -1.38 -12.11 -8.10
N TRP A 134 -0.44 -12.90 -8.63
CA TRP A 134 -0.73 -13.87 -9.68
C TRP A 134 -1.76 -14.90 -9.23
N LEU A 135 -1.58 -15.47 -8.03
CA LEU A 135 -2.51 -16.42 -7.42
C LEU A 135 -3.90 -15.79 -7.24
N LEU A 136 -3.97 -14.56 -6.75
CA LEU A 136 -5.23 -13.84 -6.57
C LEU A 136 -5.97 -13.66 -7.90
N ILE A 137 -5.26 -13.30 -8.97
CA ILE A 137 -5.86 -12.98 -10.27
C ILE A 137 -6.23 -14.24 -11.07
N HIS A 138 -5.37 -15.26 -11.09
CA HIS A 138 -5.53 -16.42 -11.96
C HIS A 138 -6.39 -17.52 -11.31
N GLU A 139 -6.25 -17.72 -10.00
CA GLU A 139 -6.96 -18.79 -9.30
C GLU A 139 -8.18 -18.24 -8.56
N LEU A 140 -7.97 -17.30 -7.62
CA LEU A 140 -9.05 -16.85 -6.73
C LEU A 140 -10.11 -16.03 -7.47
N ASN A 141 -9.71 -15.12 -8.38
CA ASN A 141 -10.66 -14.27 -9.10
C ASN A 141 -11.50 -15.10 -10.09
N VAL A 142 -10.89 -16.09 -10.74
CA VAL A 142 -11.61 -17.02 -11.64
C VAL A 142 -12.56 -17.91 -10.83
N MET A 143 -12.15 -18.42 -9.67
CA MET A 143 -13.00 -19.22 -8.80
C MET A 143 -14.19 -18.42 -8.23
N SER A 144 -13.97 -17.16 -7.87
CA SER A 144 -15.00 -16.32 -7.23
C SER A 144 -15.94 -15.64 -8.22
N PHE A 145 -15.44 -15.25 -9.40
CA PHE A 145 -16.19 -14.43 -10.35
C PHE A 145 -16.26 -15.00 -11.78
N GLY A 146 -15.45 -16.00 -12.13
CA GLY A 146 -15.46 -16.63 -13.46
C GLY A 146 -14.64 -15.90 -14.53
N TRP A 147 -13.84 -14.90 -14.17
CA TRP A 147 -13.02 -14.13 -15.13
C TRP A 147 -11.67 -13.72 -14.52
N SER A 148 -10.67 -13.55 -15.38
CA SER A 148 -9.31 -13.09 -15.01
C SER A 148 -9.05 -11.65 -15.45
N MET A 149 -8.10 -10.97 -14.79
CA MET A 149 -7.66 -9.62 -15.16
C MET A 149 -6.22 -9.61 -15.70
N PRO A 150 -5.88 -8.70 -16.63
CA PRO A 150 -4.49 -8.53 -17.04
C PRO A 150 -3.65 -7.97 -15.90
N MET A 151 -2.55 -8.64 -15.58
CA MET A 151 -1.59 -8.20 -14.56
C MET A 151 -0.79 -7.01 -15.08
N ARG A 152 -0.99 -5.82 -14.49
CA ARG A 152 -0.25 -4.61 -14.83
C ARG A 152 0.90 -4.41 -13.87
N TRP A 153 2.13 -4.44 -14.39
CA TRP A 153 3.33 -4.20 -13.60
C TRP A 153 3.59 -2.71 -13.46
N SER A 154 3.75 -2.25 -12.22
CA SER A 154 4.15 -0.88 -11.90
C SER A 154 5.22 -0.91 -10.82
N PRO A 155 6.35 -0.19 -10.99
CA PRO A 155 7.41 -0.13 -9.97
C PRO A 155 7.03 0.76 -8.79
N LEU A 156 6.01 1.59 -8.90
CA LEU A 156 5.66 2.60 -7.91
C LEU A 156 5.35 2.04 -6.51
N PRO A 157 4.58 0.93 -6.34
CA PRO A 157 4.33 0.35 -5.03
C PRO A 157 5.61 -0.19 -4.38
N ALA A 158 6.48 -0.83 -5.17
CA ALA A 158 7.76 -1.32 -4.70
C ALA A 158 8.63 -0.15 -4.21
N LEU A 159 8.72 0.94 -4.98
CA LEU A 159 9.46 2.14 -4.57
C LEU A 159 8.91 2.76 -3.28
N ARG A 160 7.59 2.80 -3.10
CA ARG A 160 6.97 3.30 -1.85
C ARG A 160 7.35 2.45 -0.64
N LEU A 161 7.33 1.12 -0.78
CA LEU A 161 7.77 0.20 0.28
C LEU A 161 9.26 0.39 0.61
N GLY A 162 10.09 0.54 -0.42
CA GLY A 162 11.53 0.81 -0.25
C GLY A 162 11.78 2.15 0.44
N ALA A 163 11.04 3.20 0.06
CA ALA A 163 11.13 4.52 0.68
C ALA A 163 10.69 4.49 2.16
N LEU A 164 9.64 3.74 2.50
CA LEU A 164 9.21 3.57 3.89
C LEU A 164 10.25 2.82 4.72
N GLY A 165 10.78 1.70 4.22
CA GLY A 165 11.84 0.94 4.88
C GLY A 165 13.11 1.78 5.07
N GLY A 166 13.55 2.49 4.02
CA GLY A 166 14.67 3.43 4.07
C GLY A 166 14.43 4.59 5.04
N GLY A 167 13.19 5.09 5.12
CA GLY A 167 12.78 6.11 6.08
C GLY A 167 12.92 5.66 7.54
N VAL A 168 12.56 4.41 7.85
CA VAL A 168 12.76 3.83 9.20
C VAL A 168 14.25 3.73 9.52
N VAL A 169 15.08 3.26 8.58
CA VAL A 169 16.54 3.21 8.76
C VAL A 169 17.12 4.60 9.00
N ALA A 170 16.73 5.58 8.20
CA ALA A 170 17.17 6.97 8.35
C ALA A 170 16.77 7.55 9.71
N LEU A 171 15.55 7.26 10.18
CA LEU A 171 15.08 7.68 11.49
C LEU A 171 15.91 7.07 12.62
N VAL A 172 16.20 5.77 12.56
CA VAL A 172 17.08 5.09 13.53
C VAL A 172 18.46 5.74 13.54
N LEU A 173 19.09 5.90 12.38
CA LEU A 173 20.42 6.51 12.27
C LEU A 173 20.45 7.96 12.79
N ALA A 174 19.40 8.75 12.53
CA ALA A 174 19.26 10.09 13.09
C ALA A 174 19.18 10.06 14.63
N LEU A 175 18.40 9.14 15.20
CA LEU A 175 18.30 8.95 16.65
C LEU A 175 19.65 8.54 17.26
N VAL A 176 20.37 7.60 16.63
CA VAL A 176 21.72 7.20 17.06
C VAL A 176 22.66 8.39 17.04
N PHE A 177 22.64 9.17 15.96
CA PHE A 177 23.50 10.36 15.83
C PHE A 177 23.20 11.41 16.92
N VAL A 178 21.92 11.67 17.22
CA VAL A 178 21.53 12.57 18.30
C VAL A 178 21.96 12.01 19.66
N GLN A 179 21.81 10.71 19.90
CA GLN A 179 22.26 10.08 21.14
C GLN A 179 23.78 10.24 21.30
N LEU A 180 24.56 9.87 20.28
CA LEU A 180 26.02 9.99 20.28
C LEU A 180 26.48 11.43 20.50
N THR A 181 25.80 12.43 19.93
CA THR A 181 26.17 13.85 20.14
C THR A 181 25.82 14.34 21.55
N ARG A 182 24.72 13.86 22.15
CA ARG A 182 24.24 14.30 23.48
C ARG A 182 24.88 13.56 24.66
N THR A 183 25.29 12.30 24.53
CA THR A 183 25.90 11.51 25.62
C THR A 183 27.40 11.73 25.77
N LEU A 184 28.07 12.17 24.69
CA LEU A 184 29.50 12.47 24.64
C LEU A 184 30.00 13.47 25.71
N PRO A 185 29.33 14.62 25.93
CA PRO A 185 29.79 15.62 26.88
C PRO A 185 29.63 15.16 28.33
N ARG A 186 28.59 14.36 28.62
CA ARG A 186 28.28 13.89 29.99
C ARG A 186 29.26 12.83 30.47
N ALA A 187 29.69 11.92 29.59
CA ALA A 187 30.69 10.91 29.93
C ALA A 187 32.10 11.50 30.16
N LEU A 188 32.47 12.54 29.39
CA LEU A 188 33.74 13.26 29.59
C LEU A 188 33.74 14.10 30.87
N ALA A 189 32.60 14.69 31.26
CA ALA A 189 32.48 15.44 32.51
C ALA A 189 32.64 14.53 33.75
N GLN A 190 32.14 13.29 33.72
CA GLN A 190 32.28 12.34 34.83
C GLN A 190 33.70 11.80 35.00
N LEU A 191 34.48 11.68 33.93
CA LEU A 191 35.89 11.29 33.99
C LEU A 191 36.80 12.45 34.46
N GLY A 192 36.39 13.70 34.21
CA GLY A 192 37.12 14.89 34.68
C GLY A 192 36.90 15.21 36.16
N SER A 193 35.75 14.83 36.74
CA SER A 193 35.45 15.04 38.17
C SER A 193 36.03 13.96 39.10
N ALA A 194 36.66 12.93 38.54
CA ALA A 194 37.31 11.84 39.29
C ALA A 194 38.83 12.05 39.45
N ARG A 195 39.35 13.26 39.17
CA ARG A 195 40.71 13.67 39.48
C ARG A 195 40.74 14.66 40.62
#